data_AF-A0A957SF33-F1
#
_entry.id   AF-A0A957SF33-F1
#
_cell.length_a   1.000
_cell.length_b   1.000
_cell.length_c   1.000
_cell.angle_alpha   90.00
_cell.angle_beta   90.00
_cell.angle_gamma   90.00
#
_symmetry.space_group_name_H-M   'P 1'
#
loop_
_entity.id
_entity.type
_entity.pdbx_description
1 polymer ?
#
loop_
_entity_poly.entity_id
_entity_poly.type
_entity_poly.pdbx_seq_one_letter_code
_entity_poly.pdbx_strand_id
1 'polypeptide(L)'
;MVVWIFAGGGESEVEGLKPFFESNYPQHRFERKLPERRKPGPKPTGQPGYGHTGRSLSAQIVKRLRASLSRGDICDLILVIDDLDCQEINQKIQYFTKAVDTISYVTPIPLHIGLASPEIEAWLIADWDNTFARDVDFRHCHNAMRHWLRTQQNVKFDNPEDFSEFSPDKNACAEKLSDAIIESTRKQDISAKREYSKAIHTPRLLKQADSQVISNKCPLYRQIHIKLSSI
;
A
#
# COMPACT_ATOMS: atom_id res chain seq x y z
N MET A 1 -20.51 -3.87 -3.97
CA MET A 1 -19.80 -4.96 -4.70
C MET A 1 -18.85 -5.73 -3.79
N VAL A 2 -18.42 -6.94 -4.20
CA VAL A 2 -17.32 -7.69 -3.61
C VAL A 2 -16.03 -7.38 -4.36
N VAL A 3 -15.09 -6.70 -3.69
CA VAL A 3 -13.78 -6.32 -4.23
C VAL A 3 -12.70 -7.22 -3.66
N TRP A 4 -11.95 -7.92 -4.50
CA TRP A 4 -10.81 -8.72 -4.08
C TRP A 4 -9.53 -7.89 -4.10
N ILE A 5 -8.88 -7.75 -2.95
CA ILE A 5 -7.63 -7.01 -2.79
C ILE A 5 -6.44 -7.97 -2.87
N PHE A 6 -5.50 -7.67 -3.76
CA PHE A 6 -4.20 -8.30 -3.86
C PHE A 6 -3.13 -7.23 -3.64
N ALA A 7 -2.44 -7.28 -2.50
CA ALA A 7 -1.43 -6.28 -2.17
C ALA A 7 -0.01 -6.86 -2.17
N GLY A 8 0.95 -6.12 -2.76
CA GLY A 8 2.39 -6.29 -2.54
C GLY A 8 2.82 -5.72 -1.20
N GLY A 9 3.97 -6.15 -0.68
CA GLY A 9 4.50 -5.69 0.62
C GLY A 9 4.41 -6.73 1.75
N GLY A 10 4.84 -6.33 2.95
CA GLY A 10 4.86 -7.21 4.12
C GLY A 10 3.46 -7.48 4.67
N GLU A 11 3.20 -8.69 5.20
CA GLU A 11 1.86 -9.09 5.69
C GLU A 11 1.27 -8.08 6.70
N SER A 12 2.06 -7.62 7.65
CA SER A 12 1.63 -6.67 8.68
C SER A 12 1.31 -5.29 8.12
N GLU A 13 2.06 -4.85 7.11
CA GLU A 13 1.92 -3.52 6.51
C GLU A 13 0.57 -3.38 5.80
N VAL A 14 0.24 -4.36 4.96
CA VAL A 14 -0.97 -4.39 4.14
C VAL A 14 -2.21 -4.83 4.91
N GLU A 15 -2.08 -5.21 6.19
CA GLU A 15 -3.22 -5.50 7.06
C GLU A 15 -4.14 -4.28 7.21
N GLY A 16 -3.59 -3.06 7.11
CA GLY A 16 -4.35 -1.82 7.17
C GLY A 16 -5.21 -1.53 5.94
N LEU A 17 -4.93 -2.14 4.78
CA LEU A 17 -5.63 -1.82 3.53
C LEU A 17 -7.12 -2.17 3.57
N LYS A 18 -7.45 -3.38 4.03
CA LYS A 18 -8.85 -3.82 4.12
C LYS A 18 -9.70 -2.86 5.00
N PRO A 19 -9.34 -2.59 6.27
CA PRO A 19 -10.15 -1.69 7.09
C PRO A 19 -10.14 -0.24 6.57
N PHE A 20 -9.04 0.23 5.97
CA PHE A 20 -9.01 1.52 5.29
C PHE A 20 -10.06 1.63 4.18
N PHE A 21 -10.10 0.65 3.27
CA PHE A 21 -11.08 0.63 2.20
C PHE A 21 -12.52 0.44 2.71
N GLU A 22 -12.75 -0.44 3.69
CA GLU A 22 -14.08 -0.64 4.29
C GLU A 22 -14.60 0.64 4.97
N SER A 23 -13.73 1.41 5.61
CA SER A 23 -14.11 2.69 6.25
C SER A 23 -14.44 3.78 5.23
N ASN A 24 -13.73 3.82 4.10
CA ASN A 24 -13.86 4.89 3.11
C ASN A 24 -14.88 4.58 2.01
N TYR A 25 -15.21 3.31 1.80
CA TYR A 25 -16.16 2.84 0.79
C TYR A 25 -17.12 1.80 1.40
N PRO A 26 -17.96 2.20 2.37
CA PRO A 26 -18.79 1.27 3.15
C PRO A 26 -19.86 0.54 2.31
N GLN A 27 -20.15 1.01 1.10
CA GLN A 27 -21.03 0.35 0.13
C GLN A 27 -20.41 -0.92 -0.50
N HIS A 28 -19.12 -1.14 -0.29
CA HIS A 28 -18.35 -2.26 -0.83
C HIS A 28 -17.91 -3.23 0.26
N ARG A 29 -17.85 -4.51 -0.10
CA ARG A 29 -17.27 -5.57 0.71
C ARG A 29 -15.88 -5.90 0.18
N PHE A 30 -14.85 -5.67 0.99
CA PHE A 30 -13.47 -5.95 0.60
C PHE A 30 -12.99 -7.30 1.13
N GLU A 31 -12.40 -8.11 0.26
CA GLU A 31 -11.79 -9.38 0.62
C GLU A 31 -10.31 -9.38 0.25
N ARG A 32 -9.44 -9.34 1.27
CA ARG A 32 -8.01 -9.47 1.07
C ARG A 32 -7.67 -10.91 0.70
N LYS A 33 -7.18 -11.13 -0.52
CA LYS A 33 -6.77 -12.44 -1.03
C LYS A 33 -5.27 -12.68 -0.88
N LEU A 34 -4.45 -11.62 -0.85
CA LEU A 34 -3.01 -11.68 -0.58
C LEU A 34 -2.53 -10.47 0.24
N PRO A 35 -1.41 -10.63 0.99
CA PRO A 35 -0.75 -11.89 1.37
C PRO A 35 -1.64 -12.75 2.30
N GLU A 36 -1.48 -14.07 2.32
CA GLU A 36 -2.28 -14.92 3.21
C GLU A 36 -1.98 -14.62 4.69
N ARG A 37 -3.04 -14.53 5.52
CA ARG A 37 -2.88 -14.35 6.97
C ARG A 37 -2.13 -15.57 7.53
N ARG A 38 -0.95 -15.39 8.11
CA ARG A 38 -0.28 -16.44 8.87
C ARG A 38 -1.20 -16.82 10.03
N LYS A 39 -1.80 -18.00 9.95
CA LYS A 39 -2.43 -18.61 11.12
C LYS A 39 -1.34 -18.79 12.19
N PRO A 40 -1.60 -18.50 13.47
CA PRO A 40 -0.68 -18.78 14.57
C PRO A 40 -0.56 -20.30 14.73
N GLY A 41 0.24 -20.92 13.88
CA GLY A 41 0.67 -22.31 13.98
C GLY A 41 2.17 -22.36 14.22
N PRO A 42 2.69 -23.47 14.75
CA PRO A 42 4.12 -23.65 14.94
C PRO A 42 4.84 -23.40 13.61
N LYS A 43 5.82 -22.49 13.61
CA LYS A 43 6.62 -22.16 12.41
C LYS A 43 7.21 -23.47 11.87
N PRO A 44 6.86 -23.91 10.64
CA PRO A 44 7.66 -24.92 9.98
C PRO A 44 9.06 -24.33 9.79
N THR A 45 10.07 -25.00 10.34
CA THR A 45 11.47 -24.65 10.12
C THR A 45 11.73 -24.51 8.62
N GLY A 46 12.16 -23.33 8.18
CA GLY A 46 12.75 -23.15 6.85
C GLY A 46 11.89 -22.48 5.76
N GLN A 47 10.73 -21.88 6.06
CA GLN A 47 10.11 -21.02 5.04
C GLN A 47 10.84 -19.65 4.97
N PRO A 48 11.40 -19.27 3.80
CA PRO A 48 12.06 -17.99 3.63
C PRO A 48 11.10 -16.85 3.97
N GLY A 49 11.57 -15.81 4.65
CA GLY A 49 10.77 -14.65 5.01
C GLY A 49 10.17 -14.03 3.76
N TYR A 50 8.84 -13.97 3.70
CA TYR A 50 8.12 -13.56 2.50
C TYR A 50 8.16 -12.02 2.34
N GLY A 51 9.30 -11.45 1.95
CA GLY A 51 9.41 -10.08 1.42
C GLY A 51 9.37 -10.15 -0.11
N HIS A 52 8.21 -9.94 -0.73
CA HIS A 52 8.02 -10.30 -2.14
C HIS A 52 8.16 -9.12 -3.07
N THR A 53 9.18 -9.21 -3.92
CA THR A 53 9.29 -8.44 -5.16
C THR A 53 8.09 -8.71 -6.08
N GLY A 54 7.73 -7.75 -6.94
CA GLY A 54 6.55 -7.80 -7.82
C GLY A 54 6.42 -9.07 -8.70
N ARG A 55 7.52 -9.78 -8.98
CA ARG A 55 7.51 -11.07 -9.69
C ARG A 55 6.83 -12.20 -8.93
N SER A 56 6.92 -12.19 -7.61
CA SER A 56 6.25 -13.19 -6.79
C SER A 56 4.78 -12.86 -6.57
N LEU A 57 4.43 -11.56 -6.53
CA LEU A 57 3.05 -11.13 -6.37
C LEU A 57 2.18 -11.55 -7.56
N SER A 58 2.64 -11.33 -8.80
CA SER A 58 1.89 -11.72 -10.01
C SER A 58 1.59 -13.22 -10.07
N ALA A 59 2.58 -14.07 -9.79
CA ALA A 59 2.40 -15.53 -9.75
C ALA A 59 1.40 -15.97 -8.66
N GLN A 60 1.43 -15.31 -7.50
CA GLN A 60 0.50 -15.60 -6.41
C GLN A 60 -0.92 -15.12 -6.74
N ILE A 61 -1.08 -13.95 -7.37
CA ILE A 61 -2.36 -13.44 -7.87
C ILE A 61 -2.99 -14.50 -8.78
N VAL A 62 -2.23 -14.99 -9.77
CA VAL A 62 -2.72 -16.00 -10.72
C VAL A 62 -3.17 -17.27 -10.02
N LYS A 63 -2.34 -17.80 -9.12
CA LYS A 63 -2.65 -19.02 -8.35
C LYS A 63 -3.92 -18.84 -7.51
N ARG A 64 -4.05 -17.70 -6.83
CA ARG A 64 -5.15 -17.45 -5.89
C ARG A 64 -6.47 -17.12 -6.59
N LEU A 65 -6.41 -16.40 -7.71
CA LEU A 65 -7.56 -16.15 -8.57
C LEU A 65 -8.10 -17.47 -9.13
N ARG A 66 -7.25 -18.31 -9.75
CA ARG A 66 -7.67 -19.63 -10.25
C ARG A 66 -8.36 -20.45 -9.16
N ALA A 67 -7.72 -20.58 -7.99
CA ALA A 67 -8.28 -21.36 -6.89
C ALA A 67 -9.62 -20.81 -6.36
N SER A 68 -9.83 -19.50 -6.35
CA SER A 68 -11.05 -18.87 -5.83
C SER A 68 -12.19 -18.95 -6.83
N LEU A 69 -11.92 -18.71 -8.12
CA LEU A 69 -12.90 -18.84 -9.19
C LEU A 69 -13.35 -20.30 -9.37
N SER A 70 -12.43 -21.27 -9.26
CA SER A 70 -12.80 -22.70 -9.31
C SER A 70 -13.71 -23.15 -8.16
N ARG A 71 -13.77 -22.41 -7.04
CA ARG A 71 -14.70 -22.68 -5.93
C ARG A 71 -16.06 -22.02 -6.10
N GLY A 72 -16.24 -21.19 -7.13
CA GLY A 72 -17.45 -20.39 -7.31
C GLY A 72 -17.52 -19.16 -6.39
N ASP A 73 -16.38 -18.70 -5.86
CA ASP A 73 -16.34 -17.46 -5.07
C ASP A 73 -16.73 -16.27 -5.96
N ILE A 74 -17.64 -15.40 -5.50
CA ILE A 74 -18.11 -14.23 -6.26
C ILE A 74 -17.13 -13.06 -6.11
N CYS A 75 -16.85 -12.38 -7.21
CA CYS A 75 -15.98 -11.20 -7.28
C CYS A 75 -16.48 -10.26 -8.38
N ASP A 76 -16.70 -9.00 -8.02
CA ASP A 76 -17.16 -7.96 -8.94
C ASP A 76 -16.01 -7.07 -9.45
N LEU A 77 -14.88 -7.02 -8.71
CA LEU A 77 -13.69 -6.23 -9.06
C LEU A 77 -12.43 -6.86 -8.44
N ILE A 78 -11.40 -7.02 -9.25
CA ILE A 78 -10.04 -7.35 -8.80
C ILE A 78 -9.28 -6.03 -8.64
N LEU A 79 -8.82 -5.74 -7.43
CA LEU A 79 -7.97 -4.61 -7.10
C LEU A 79 -6.58 -5.10 -6.71
N VAL A 80 -5.59 -4.79 -7.55
CA VAL A 80 -4.17 -5.05 -7.24
C VAL A 80 -3.55 -3.77 -6.72
N ILE A 81 -2.89 -3.82 -5.56
CA ILE A 81 -2.14 -2.72 -4.96
C ILE A 81 -0.66 -3.11 -4.91
N ASP A 82 0.22 -2.26 -5.41
CA ASP A 82 1.68 -2.47 -5.33
C ASP A 82 2.36 -1.11 -5.17
N ASP A 83 3.48 -1.07 -4.44
CA ASP A 83 4.32 0.11 -4.39
C ASP A 83 4.87 0.40 -5.79
N LEU A 84 5.03 1.65 -6.19
CA LEU A 84 5.59 1.99 -7.49
C LEU A 84 7.11 1.87 -7.48
N ASP A 85 7.74 2.16 -6.34
CA ASP A 85 9.19 2.25 -6.17
C ASP A 85 9.85 3.13 -7.23
N CYS A 86 9.22 4.25 -7.59
CA CYS A 86 9.67 5.17 -8.63
C CYS A 86 9.81 4.53 -10.03
N GLN A 87 9.26 3.34 -10.27
CA GLN A 87 9.28 2.69 -11.58
C GLN A 87 8.27 3.31 -12.56
N GLU A 88 8.41 2.95 -13.82
CA GLU A 88 7.49 3.38 -14.88
C GLU A 88 6.07 2.81 -14.70
N ILE A 89 5.11 3.71 -14.48
CA ILE A 89 3.69 3.41 -14.22
C ILE A 89 3.12 2.42 -15.25
N ASN A 90 3.27 2.74 -16.53
CA ASN A 90 2.70 1.95 -17.62
C ASN A 90 3.30 0.54 -17.68
N GLN A 91 4.58 0.39 -17.34
CA GLN A 91 5.24 -0.92 -17.33
C GLN A 91 4.70 -1.78 -16.19
N LYS A 92 4.53 -1.23 -14.98
CA LYS A 92 3.93 -1.96 -13.85
C LYS A 92 2.48 -2.34 -14.12
N ILE A 93 1.66 -1.44 -14.68
CA ILE A 93 0.28 -1.76 -15.06
C ILE A 93 0.25 -2.90 -16.06
N GLN A 94 1.00 -2.80 -17.16
CA GLN A 94 1.05 -3.85 -18.18
C GLN A 94 1.55 -5.19 -17.62
N TYR A 95 2.50 -5.16 -16.69
CA TYR A 95 3.02 -6.34 -16.04
C TYR A 95 1.93 -7.13 -15.29
N PHE A 96 1.14 -6.45 -14.45
CA PHE A 96 0.06 -7.10 -13.71
C PHE A 96 -1.12 -7.47 -14.59
N THR A 97 -1.50 -6.62 -15.55
CA THR A 97 -2.58 -6.92 -16.51
C THR A 97 -2.27 -8.20 -17.28
N LYS A 98 -1.06 -8.32 -17.85
CA LYS A 98 -0.63 -9.55 -18.56
C LYS A 98 -0.68 -10.79 -17.68
N ALA A 99 -0.35 -10.66 -16.38
CA ALA A 99 -0.41 -11.79 -15.46
C ALA A 99 -1.85 -12.27 -15.25
N VAL A 100 -2.78 -11.34 -15.00
CA VAL A 100 -4.20 -11.66 -14.76
C VAL A 100 -4.88 -12.18 -16.04
N ASP A 101 -4.52 -11.65 -17.21
CA ASP A 101 -5.07 -12.09 -18.51
C ASP A 101 -4.80 -13.57 -18.81
N THR A 102 -3.79 -14.20 -18.18
CA THR A 102 -3.53 -15.65 -18.31
C THR A 102 -4.61 -16.55 -17.69
N ILE A 103 -5.65 -15.97 -17.10
CA ILE A 103 -6.76 -16.66 -16.41
C ILE A 103 -8.08 -16.55 -17.21
N SER A 104 -8.06 -15.90 -18.38
CA SER A 104 -9.16 -15.43 -19.24
C SER A 104 -10.30 -16.40 -19.60
N TYR A 105 -10.30 -17.65 -19.13
CA TYR A 105 -11.34 -18.64 -19.44
C TYR A 105 -12.56 -18.62 -18.50
N VAL A 106 -12.54 -17.87 -17.40
CA VAL A 106 -13.51 -18.13 -16.31
C VAL A 106 -14.63 -17.08 -16.17
N THR A 107 -14.37 -15.77 -16.24
CA THR A 107 -15.40 -14.69 -16.32
C THR A 107 -14.68 -13.35 -16.55
N PRO A 108 -15.20 -12.38 -17.34
CA PRO A 108 -14.58 -11.06 -17.46
C PRO A 108 -14.85 -10.23 -16.20
N ILE A 109 -14.07 -10.47 -15.14
CA ILE A 109 -14.10 -9.66 -13.92
C ILE A 109 -13.25 -8.41 -14.16
N PRO A 110 -13.78 -7.19 -13.94
CA PRO A 110 -13.00 -5.96 -14.02
C PRO A 110 -11.71 -6.04 -13.19
N LEU A 111 -10.61 -5.56 -13.76
CA LEU A 111 -9.30 -5.44 -13.10
C LEU A 111 -8.94 -3.96 -12.96
N HIS A 112 -8.47 -3.57 -11.78
CA HIS A 112 -7.85 -2.28 -11.55
C HIS A 112 -6.50 -2.46 -10.85
N ILE A 113 -5.47 -1.84 -11.40
CA ILE A 113 -4.12 -1.81 -10.82
C ILE A 113 -3.94 -0.45 -10.15
N GLY A 114 -3.96 -0.42 -8.83
CA GLY A 114 -3.63 0.75 -8.01
C GLY A 114 -2.16 0.73 -7.64
N LEU A 115 -1.43 1.79 -7.97
CA LEU A 115 -0.02 1.93 -7.61
C LEU A 115 0.11 2.96 -6.50
N ALA A 116 0.84 2.62 -5.44
CA ALA A 116 1.18 3.57 -4.39
C ALA A 116 2.55 4.18 -4.72
N SER A 117 2.61 5.47 -5.05
CA SER A 117 3.88 6.13 -5.38
C SER A 117 4.38 7.02 -4.25
N PRO A 118 5.69 7.01 -3.95
CA PRO A 118 6.61 5.93 -4.30
C PRO A 118 6.24 4.60 -3.64
N GLU A 119 5.60 4.68 -2.47
CA GLU A 119 5.09 3.56 -1.66
C GLU A 119 3.87 4.03 -0.84
N ILE A 120 3.20 3.11 -0.15
CA ILE A 120 1.97 3.40 0.60
C ILE A 120 2.09 4.52 1.65
N GLU A 121 3.29 4.74 2.20
CA GLU A 121 3.58 5.84 3.12
C GLU A 121 3.21 7.21 2.55
N ALA A 122 3.22 7.38 1.22
CA ALA A 122 2.80 8.64 0.59
C ALA A 122 1.35 8.99 0.89
N TRP A 123 0.47 7.99 1.02
CA TRP A 123 -0.93 8.20 1.40
C TRP A 123 -1.02 8.73 2.84
N LEU A 124 -0.16 8.23 3.73
CA LEU A 124 -0.08 8.70 5.11
C LEU A 124 0.45 10.14 5.19
N ILE A 125 1.45 10.48 4.38
CA ILE A 125 1.95 11.86 4.26
C ILE A 125 0.87 12.81 3.72
N ALA A 126 0.12 12.38 2.70
CA ALA A 126 -0.96 13.18 2.12
C ALA A 126 -2.01 13.56 3.17
N ASP A 127 -2.38 12.62 4.02
CA ASP A 127 -3.35 12.81 5.09
C ASP A 127 -2.70 12.92 6.48
N TRP A 128 -1.65 13.74 6.56
CA TRP A 128 -0.85 13.93 7.78
C TRP A 128 -1.68 14.25 9.02
N ASP A 129 -2.73 15.08 8.86
CA ASP A 129 -3.50 15.64 9.97
C ASP A 129 -4.48 14.62 10.59
N ASN A 130 -4.91 13.60 9.84
CA ASN A 130 -5.67 12.48 10.41
C ASN A 130 -4.79 11.29 10.81
N THR A 131 -3.56 11.21 10.29
CA THR A 131 -2.62 10.11 10.56
C THR A 131 -1.59 10.50 11.62
N PHE A 132 -0.38 10.90 11.22
CA PHE A 132 0.75 11.19 12.12
C PHE A 132 0.42 12.25 13.18
N ALA A 133 -0.38 13.27 12.84
CA ALA A 133 -0.73 14.32 13.79
C ALA A 133 -1.64 13.85 14.92
N ARG A 134 -2.40 12.77 14.73
CA ARG A 134 -3.33 12.22 15.73
C ARG A 134 -2.78 10.99 16.43
N ASP A 135 -1.81 10.32 15.83
CA ASP A 135 -1.27 9.08 16.36
C ASP A 135 -0.61 9.27 17.72
N VAL A 136 -0.87 8.36 18.66
CA VAL A 136 -0.41 8.49 20.05
C VAL A 136 1.11 8.58 20.16
N ASP A 137 1.84 7.95 19.23
CA ASP A 137 3.29 7.88 19.24
C ASP A 137 3.93 9.11 18.57
N PHE A 138 3.20 9.84 17.72
CA PHE A 138 3.77 10.93 16.91
C PHE A 138 3.12 12.30 17.16
N ARG A 139 1.90 12.38 17.70
CA ARG A 139 1.14 13.62 17.91
C ARG A 139 1.86 14.72 18.69
N HIS A 140 2.84 14.36 19.51
CA HIS A 140 3.61 15.30 20.32
C HIS A 140 4.79 15.93 19.57
N CYS A 141 5.25 15.30 18.49
CA CYS A 141 6.43 15.70 17.72
C CYS A 141 6.15 15.86 16.22
N HIS A 142 4.90 15.63 15.77
CA HIS A 142 4.53 15.59 14.36
C HIS A 142 4.90 16.90 13.61
N ASN A 143 4.79 18.07 14.23
CA ASN A 143 5.20 19.33 13.60
C ASN A 143 6.71 19.37 13.29
N ALA A 144 7.53 18.88 14.22
CA ALA A 144 8.97 18.81 14.03
C ALA A 144 9.35 17.74 13.00
N MET A 145 8.70 16.56 13.03
CA MET A 145 8.84 15.54 11.98
C MET A 145 8.50 16.11 10.59
N ARG A 146 7.34 16.77 10.47
CA ARG A 146 6.88 17.41 9.22
C ARG A 146 7.85 18.46 8.73
N HIS A 147 8.37 19.31 9.62
CA HIS A 147 9.36 20.31 9.27
C HIS A 147 10.67 19.67 8.77
N TRP A 148 11.15 18.63 9.44
CA TRP A 148 12.36 17.92 9.04
C TRP A 148 12.18 17.22 7.68
N LEU A 149 11.10 16.48 7.48
CA LEU A 149 10.79 15.82 6.21
C LEU A 149 10.73 16.83 5.05
N ARG A 150 10.13 18.00 5.29
CA ARG A 150 10.03 19.05 4.27
C ARG A 150 11.38 19.70 3.96
N THR A 151 12.18 20.01 4.98
CA THR A 151 13.40 20.83 4.81
C THR A 151 14.65 20.01 4.52
N GLN A 152 14.75 18.79 5.05
CA GLN A 152 15.94 17.95 4.96
C GLN A 152 15.80 16.82 3.93
N GLN A 153 14.58 16.39 3.65
CA GLN A 153 14.29 15.30 2.71
C GLN A 153 13.45 15.77 1.51
N ASN A 154 13.11 17.06 1.43
CA ASN A 154 12.32 17.63 0.34
C ASN A 154 10.96 16.94 0.10
N VAL A 155 10.35 16.38 1.15
CA VAL A 155 9.03 15.74 1.06
C VAL A 155 7.96 16.80 0.81
N LYS A 156 7.23 16.66 -0.30
CA LYS A 156 6.09 17.51 -0.64
C LYS A 156 4.80 16.94 -0.03
N PHE A 157 4.21 17.65 0.92
CA PHE A 157 2.98 17.19 1.60
C PHE A 157 1.70 17.38 0.77
N ASP A 158 1.76 18.20 -0.28
CA ASP A 158 0.64 18.43 -1.20
C ASP A 158 0.74 17.58 -2.47
N ASN A 159 1.89 16.93 -2.70
CA ASN A 159 2.09 15.94 -3.76
C ASN A 159 3.16 14.92 -3.34
N PRO A 160 2.88 14.04 -2.36
CA PRO A 160 3.88 13.13 -1.82
C PRO A 160 4.26 12.00 -2.78
N GLU A 161 3.49 11.81 -3.86
CA GLU A 161 3.80 10.82 -4.90
C GLU A 161 5.05 11.17 -5.73
N ASP A 162 5.51 12.43 -5.69
CA ASP A 162 6.73 12.92 -6.34
C ASP A 162 8.02 12.63 -5.55
N PHE A 163 7.94 11.94 -4.40
CA PHE A 163 9.11 11.75 -3.56
C PHE A 163 10.14 10.81 -4.21
N SER A 164 11.41 11.22 -4.16
CA SER A 164 12.56 10.54 -4.76
C SER A 164 12.50 10.45 -6.30
N GLU A 165 13.61 9.98 -6.89
CA GLU A 165 13.73 9.64 -8.29
C GLU A 165 14.05 8.15 -8.46
N PHE A 166 13.85 7.63 -9.68
CA PHE A 166 14.23 6.26 -10.02
C PHE A 166 15.76 6.10 -10.03
N SER A 167 16.26 5.09 -9.33
CA SER A 167 17.66 4.67 -9.36
C SER A 167 17.80 3.36 -10.13
N PRO A 168 18.45 3.35 -11.31
CA PRO A 168 18.69 2.12 -12.08
C PRO A 168 19.48 1.07 -11.29
N ASP A 169 20.43 1.50 -10.46
CA ASP A 169 21.28 0.61 -9.66
C ASP A 169 20.49 -0.18 -8.60
N LYS A 170 19.50 0.48 -7.98
CA LYS A 170 18.60 -0.16 -7.01
C LYS A 170 17.40 -0.82 -7.67
N ASN A 171 17.13 -0.47 -8.93
CA ASN A 171 15.89 -0.78 -9.66
C ASN A 171 14.64 -0.41 -8.82
N ALA A 172 14.71 0.73 -8.15
CA ALA A 172 13.74 1.27 -7.20
C ALA A 172 14.02 2.77 -6.97
N CYS A 173 13.30 3.42 -6.06
CA CYS A 173 13.61 4.79 -5.65
C CYS A 173 15.05 4.92 -5.12
N ALA A 174 15.71 6.03 -5.45
CA ALA A 174 17.00 6.42 -4.90
C ALA A 174 16.93 6.53 -3.36
N GLU A 175 15.87 7.12 -2.84
CA GLU A 175 15.56 7.26 -1.42
C GLU A 175 14.18 6.66 -1.12
N LYS A 176 14.04 6.00 0.04
CA LYS A 176 12.76 5.44 0.47
C LYS A 176 12.04 6.42 1.38
N LEU A 177 10.75 6.64 1.14
CA LEU A 177 9.94 7.55 1.94
C LEU A 177 9.80 7.01 3.37
N SER A 178 9.70 5.69 3.53
CA SER A 178 9.67 5.03 4.83
C SER A 178 10.95 5.29 5.62
N ASP A 179 12.12 5.28 4.97
CA ASP A 179 13.40 5.51 5.63
C ASP A 179 13.52 6.98 6.09
N ALA A 180 13.05 7.92 5.26
CA ALA A 180 12.94 9.32 5.64
C ALA A 180 12.00 9.51 6.86
N ILE A 181 10.85 8.83 6.89
CA ILE A 181 9.93 8.89 8.04
C ILE A 181 10.61 8.31 9.29
N ILE A 182 11.29 7.17 9.19
CA ILE A 182 12.04 6.55 10.29
C ILE A 182 13.09 7.52 10.83
N GLU A 183 13.91 8.10 9.95
CA GLU A 183 14.94 9.05 10.38
C GLU A 183 14.30 10.28 11.05
N SER A 184 13.19 10.79 10.51
CA SER A 184 12.49 11.93 11.11
C SER A 184 12.09 11.66 12.56
N THR A 185 11.68 10.42 12.90
CA THR A 185 11.36 10.05 14.29
C THR A 185 12.60 9.95 15.18
N ARG A 186 13.71 9.43 14.66
CA ARG A 186 14.99 9.33 15.39
C ARG A 186 15.55 10.71 15.76
N LYS A 187 15.39 11.70 14.88
CA LYS A 187 15.87 13.07 15.11
C LYS A 187 15.12 13.80 16.23
N GLN A 188 13.93 13.32 16.61
CA GLN A 188 13.14 13.90 17.70
C GLN A 188 13.48 13.29 19.08
N ASP A 189 14.56 12.51 19.16
CA ASP A 189 15.03 11.81 20.37
C ASP A 189 13.92 11.00 21.06
N ILE A 190 13.03 10.45 20.22
CA ILE A 190 11.92 9.63 20.65
C ILE A 190 12.49 8.27 21.08
N SER A 191 11.99 7.73 22.21
CA SER A 191 12.40 6.40 22.67
C SER A 191 12.30 5.38 21.52
N ALA A 192 13.26 4.46 21.40
CA ALA A 192 13.28 3.45 20.33
C ALA A 192 11.96 2.65 20.18
N LYS A 193 11.13 2.60 21.22
CA LYS A 193 9.78 1.99 21.21
C LYS A 193 8.74 2.76 20.40
N ARG A 194 9.02 4.00 20.01
CA ARG A 194 8.13 4.93 19.29
C ARG A 194 8.76 5.41 17.98
N GLU A 195 9.84 4.76 17.54
CA GLU A 195 10.35 4.93 16.18
C GLU A 195 9.31 4.41 15.18
N TYR A 196 9.19 5.09 14.03
CA TYR A 196 8.32 4.60 12.98
C TYR A 196 8.71 3.18 12.55
N SER A 197 7.71 2.35 12.33
CA SER A 197 7.89 0.95 11.93
C SER A 197 6.79 0.61 10.95
N LYS A 198 7.15 0.25 9.72
CA LYS A 198 6.18 -0.09 8.67
C LYS A 198 5.19 -1.16 9.12
N ALA A 199 5.67 -2.18 9.83
CA ALA A 199 4.86 -3.30 10.27
C ALA A 199 3.82 -2.93 11.35
N ILE A 200 4.06 -1.88 12.14
CA ILE A 200 3.21 -1.50 13.29
C ILE A 200 2.40 -0.24 12.96
N HIS A 201 3.06 0.77 12.41
CA HIS A 201 2.51 2.10 12.24
C HIS A 201 1.74 2.22 10.93
N THR A 202 2.27 1.74 9.80
CA THR A 202 1.54 1.79 8.50
C THR A 202 0.11 1.27 8.61
N PRO A 203 -0.16 0.04 9.11
CA PRO A 203 -1.52 -0.47 9.18
C PRO A 203 -2.40 0.28 10.18
N ARG A 204 -1.83 0.86 11.24
CA ARG A 204 -2.56 1.62 12.27
C ARG A 204 -2.92 3.02 11.78
N LEU A 205 -2.03 3.67 11.04
CA LEU A 205 -2.23 4.98 10.46
C LEU A 205 -3.20 4.90 9.27
N LEU A 206 -3.09 3.87 8.42
CA LEU A 206 -4.03 3.63 7.32
C LEU A 206 -5.49 3.55 7.80
N LYS A 207 -5.75 2.95 8.97
CA LYS A 207 -7.11 2.89 9.55
C LYS A 207 -7.70 4.25 9.90
N GLN A 208 -6.86 5.26 10.08
CA GLN A 208 -7.27 6.62 10.40
C GLN A 208 -7.32 7.53 9.17
N ALA A 209 -6.78 7.05 8.04
CA ALA A 209 -6.63 7.85 6.84
C ALA A 209 -7.96 8.03 6.09
N ASP A 210 -8.15 9.24 5.58
CA ASP A 210 -9.28 9.67 4.77
C ASP A 210 -8.90 9.61 3.28
N SER A 211 -9.63 8.76 2.57
CA SER A 211 -9.42 8.52 1.15
C SER A 211 -9.66 9.76 0.29
N GLN A 212 -10.61 10.62 0.66
CA GLN A 212 -10.88 11.85 -0.07
C GLN A 212 -9.69 12.80 0.05
N VAL A 213 -9.12 12.95 1.25
CA VAL A 213 -7.94 13.80 1.48
C VAL A 213 -6.75 13.28 0.68
N ILE A 214 -6.50 11.97 0.70
CA ILE A 214 -5.43 11.35 -0.09
C ILE A 214 -5.65 11.62 -1.58
N SER A 215 -6.86 11.38 -2.11
CA SER A 215 -7.17 11.54 -3.54
C SER A 215 -6.93 12.97 -4.05
N ASN A 216 -7.07 13.98 -3.19
CA ASN A 216 -6.83 15.37 -3.56
C ASN A 216 -5.34 15.67 -3.80
N LYS A 217 -4.42 14.91 -3.16
CA LYS A 217 -2.98 15.15 -3.18
C LYS A 217 -2.16 14.09 -3.89
N CYS A 218 -2.75 12.91 -4.12
CA CYS A 218 -2.10 11.73 -4.69
C CYS A 218 -2.79 11.36 -6.02
N PRO A 219 -2.28 11.83 -7.18
CA PRO A 219 -2.87 11.54 -8.49
C PRO A 219 -3.06 10.06 -8.84
N LEU A 220 -2.13 9.17 -8.48
CA LEU A 220 -2.28 7.73 -8.73
C LEU A 220 -3.32 7.12 -7.80
N TYR A 221 -3.31 7.48 -6.52
CA TYR A 221 -4.38 7.09 -5.61
C TYR A 221 -5.76 7.60 -6.06
N ARG A 222 -5.84 8.81 -6.63
CA ARG A 222 -7.10 9.37 -7.14
C ARG A 222 -7.78 8.46 -8.14
N GLN A 223 -7.02 7.70 -8.94
CA GLN A 223 -7.58 6.73 -9.88
C GLN A 223 -8.30 5.59 -9.16
N ILE A 224 -7.71 5.09 -8.07
CA ILE A 224 -8.35 4.09 -7.19
C ILE A 224 -9.63 4.69 -6.60
N HIS A 225 -9.56 5.92 -6.10
CA HIS A 225 -10.69 6.60 -5.48
C HIS A 225 -11.86 6.81 -6.44
N ILE A 226 -11.60 7.29 -7.66
CA ILE A 226 -12.62 7.43 -8.71
C ILE A 226 -13.20 6.06 -9.05
N LYS A 227 -12.37 5.02 -9.17
CA LYS A 227 -12.83 3.68 -9.52
C LYS A 227 -13.76 3.08 -8.46
N LEU A 228 -13.43 3.24 -7.18
CA LEU A 228 -14.24 2.73 -6.07
C LEU A 228 -15.48 3.59 -5.78
N SER A 229 -15.47 4.87 -6.14
CA SER A 229 -16.62 5.78 -5.95
C SER A 229 -17.65 5.73 -7.10
N SER A 230 -17.23 5.30 -8.29
CA SER A 230 -18.06 5.27 -9.50
C SER A 230 -18.82 3.96 -9.72
N ILE A 231 -18.64 2.98 -8.83
CA ILE A 231 -19.28 1.66 -8.86
C ILE A 231 -19.99 1.44 -7.53
#